data_AF-A0A2S6I2X6-F1
#
_entry.id   AF-A0A2S6I2X6-F1
#
_cell.length_a   1.000
_cell.length_b   1.000
_cell.length_c   1.000
_cell.angle_alpha   90.00
_cell.angle_beta   90.00
_cell.angle_gamma   90.00
#
_symmetry.space_group_name_H-M   'P 1'
#
loop_
_entity.id
_entity.type
_entity.pdbx_description
1 polymer ?
#
loop_
_entity_poly.entity_id
_entity_poly.type
_entity_poly.pdbx_seq_one_letter_code
_entity_poly.pdbx_strand_id
1 'polypeptide(L)'
;MTAGLVHNRWVAGYLDAWRRYGDFSGRATFFAYLTFFVPNLAIGILLQFLEGLGGGGFFSFVVVCYALAALLPGVAVTVRLVRGVFGRG
;
A
#
# COMPACT_ATOMS: atom_id res chain seq x y z
N MET A 1 -10.56 9.74 -19.08
CA MET A 1 -10.71 8.30 -18.74
C MET A 1 -10.37 7.96 -17.27
N THR A 2 -9.93 8.90 -16.42
CA THR A 2 -9.58 8.62 -15.01
C THR A 2 -10.75 8.78 -14.01
N ALA A 3 -11.84 9.45 -14.40
CA ALA A 3 -12.97 9.75 -13.51
C ALA A 3 -13.73 8.49 -13.02
N GLY A 4 -13.80 7.43 -13.85
CA GLY A 4 -14.48 6.18 -13.46
C GLY A 4 -13.68 5.33 -12.46
N LEU A 5 -12.35 5.42 -12.46
CA LEU A 5 -11.49 4.65 -11.55
C LEU A 5 -11.48 5.22 -10.12
N VAL A 6 -11.66 6.54 -9.98
CA VAL A 6 -11.71 7.21 -8.66
C VAL A 6 -12.99 6.87 -7.89
N HIS A 7 -14.07 6.47 -8.57
CA HIS A 7 -15.28 5.98 -7.91
C HIS A 7 -15.07 4.65 -7.19
N ASN A 8 -14.05 3.88 -7.57
CA ASN A 8 -13.69 2.65 -6.90
C ASN A 8 -12.90 2.96 -5.61
N ARG A 9 -13.53 2.64 -4.47
CA ARG A 9 -13.01 2.86 -3.11
C ARG A 9 -11.63 2.23 -2.89
N TRP A 10 -11.32 1.14 -3.61
CA TRP A 10 -10.04 0.45 -3.56
C TRP A 10 -8.93 1.25 -4.24
N VAL A 11 -9.15 1.69 -5.48
CA VAL A 11 -8.18 2.46 -6.25
C VAL A 11 -7.98 3.85 -5.63
N ALA A 12 -9.07 4.48 -5.18
CA ALA A 12 -9.01 5.75 -4.49
C ALA A 12 -8.16 5.65 -3.21
N GLY A 13 -8.36 4.61 -2.39
CA GLY A 13 -7.58 4.41 -1.17
C GLY A 13 -6.10 4.15 -1.44
N TYR A 14 -5.77 3.34 -2.46
CA TYR A 14 -4.39 3.11 -2.88
C TYR A 14 -3.72 4.42 -3.31
N LEU A 15 -4.33 5.18 -4.23
CA LEU A 15 -3.77 6.45 -4.69
C LEU A 15 -3.65 7.50 -3.58
N ASP A 16 -4.59 7.52 -2.63
CA ASP A 16 -4.56 8.46 -1.51
C ASP A 16 -3.43 8.11 -0.52
N ALA A 17 -3.11 6.83 -0.33
CA ALA A 17 -1.93 6.41 0.45
C ALA A 17 -0.62 6.87 -0.19
N TRP A 18 -0.50 6.73 -1.52
CA TRP A 18 0.67 7.20 -2.26
C TRP A 18 0.76 8.73 -2.34
N ARG A 19 -0.36 9.45 -2.39
CA ARG A 19 -0.38 10.93 -2.42
C ARG A 19 -0.15 11.57 -1.06
N ARG A 20 -0.73 10.99 -0.01
CA ARG A 20 -0.67 11.53 1.35
C ARG A 20 0.36 10.80 2.22
N TYR A 21 1.40 10.20 1.66
CA TYR A 21 2.39 9.45 2.43
C TYR A 21 3.05 10.30 3.56
N GLY A 22 3.14 11.62 3.39
CA GLY A 22 3.70 12.55 4.38
C GLY A 22 2.71 13.13 5.39
N ASP A 23 1.41 12.84 5.27
CA ASP A 23 0.39 13.37 6.19
C ASP A 23 0.01 12.29 7.21
N PHE A 24 0.43 12.42 8.45
CA PHE A 24 0.08 11.45 9.50
C PHE A 24 -1.18 11.84 10.30
N SER A 25 -1.86 12.91 9.89
CA SER A 25 -3.07 13.41 10.51
C SER A 25 -4.32 12.77 9.88
N GLY A 26 -5.35 12.52 10.70
CA GLY A 26 -6.64 11.98 10.26
C GLY A 26 -6.99 10.59 10.82
N ARG A 27 -8.29 10.29 10.87
CA ARG A 27 -8.83 8.99 11.29
C ARG A 27 -8.96 8.08 10.08
N ALA A 28 -8.11 7.05 9.99
CA ALA A 28 -8.28 6.00 9.00
C ALA A 28 -9.14 4.86 9.57
N THR A 29 -10.16 4.45 8.81
CA THR A 29 -10.96 3.26 9.10
C THR A 29 -10.19 2.01 8.69
N PHE A 30 -10.40 0.87 9.37
CA PHE A 30 -9.78 -0.42 9.03
C PHE A 30 -9.95 -0.80 7.54
N PHE A 31 -11.09 -0.43 6.92
CA PHE A 31 -11.31 -0.60 5.49
C PHE A 31 -10.34 0.18 4.60
N ALA A 32 -9.91 1.39 5.00
CA ALA A 32 -8.91 2.16 4.25
C ALA A 32 -7.49 1.60 4.41
N TYR A 33 -7.23 0.84 5.47
CA TYR A 33 -5.98 0.08 5.61
C TYR A 33 -5.95 -1.08 4.59
N LEU A 34 -7.05 -1.84 4.47
CA LEU A 34 -7.19 -2.95 3.53
C LEU A 34 -7.00 -2.54 2.07
N THR A 35 -7.45 -1.34 1.67
CA THR A 35 -7.30 -0.87 0.28
C THR A 35 -5.85 -0.58 -0.11
N PHE A 36 -4.94 -0.41 0.86
CA PHE A 36 -3.51 -0.30 0.60
C PHE A 36 -2.78 -1.63 0.82
N PHE A 37 -3.12 -2.36 1.90
CA PHE A 37 -2.48 -3.61 2.28
C PHE A 37 -2.73 -4.75 1.29
N VAL A 38 -3.97 -4.96 0.83
CA VAL A 38 -4.33 -6.07 -0.05
C VAL A 38 -3.64 -5.98 -1.42
N PRO A 39 -3.61 -4.82 -2.11
CA PRO A 39 -2.86 -4.70 -3.36
C PRO A 39 -1.35 -4.88 -3.15
N ASN A 40 -0.78 -4.35 -2.08
CA ASN A 40 0.65 -4.52 -1.80
C ASN A 40 1.01 -5.98 -1.53
N LEU A 41 0.16 -6.71 -0.80
CA LEU A 41 0.29 -8.14 -0.58
C LEU A 41 0.22 -8.91 -1.91
N ALA A 42 -0.74 -8.58 -2.77
CA ALA A 42 -0.89 -9.20 -4.09
C ALA A 42 0.33 -8.93 -4.98
N ILE A 43 0.87 -7.71 -4.97
CA ILE A 43 2.08 -7.34 -5.72
C ILE A 43 3.31 -8.08 -5.17
N GLY A 44 3.43 -8.21 -3.84
CA GLY A 44 4.50 -8.99 -3.21
C GLY A 44 4.46 -10.47 -3.61
N ILE A 45 3.28 -11.08 -3.59
CA ILE A 45 3.09 -12.47 -4.06
C ILE A 45 3.44 -12.60 -5.55
N LEU A 46 2.99 -11.66 -6.38
CA LEU A 46 3.25 -11.66 -7.82
C LEU A 46 4.74 -11.51 -8.11
N LEU A 47 5.44 -10.62 -7.40
CA LEU A 47 6.88 -10.42 -7.54
C LEU A 47 7.67 -11.67 -7.15
N GLN A 48 7.30 -12.34 -6.05
CA GLN A 48 7.95 -13.58 -5.64
C GLN A 48 7.71 -14.72 -6.64
N PHE A 49 6.51 -14.77 -7.23
CA PHE A 49 6.18 -15.72 -8.30
C PHE A 49 7.00 -15.46 -9.56
N LEU A 50 7.15 -14.18 -9.96
CA LEU A 50 7.97 -13.77 -11.10
C LEU A 50 9.47 -14.04 -10.87
N GLU A 51 9.97 -13.83 -9.66
CA GLU A 51 11.36 -14.14 -9.28
C GLU A 51 11.65 -15.64 -9.44
N GLY A 52 10.73 -16.51 -9.03
CA GLY A 52 10.83 -17.96 -9.19
C GLY A 52 10.82 -18.43 -10.65
N LEU A 53 10.20 -17.68 -11.55
CA LEU A 53 10.15 -17.99 -12.99
C LEU A 53 11.32 -17.39 -13.79
N GLY A 54 11.85 -16.24 -13.36
CA GLY A 54 12.74 -15.39 -14.16
C GLY A 54 14.24 -15.53 -13.89
N GLY A 55 14.67 -16.33 -12.91
CA GLY A 55 16.09 -16.55 -12.62
C GLY A 55 16.78 -15.35 -11.93
N GLY A 56 16.31 -14.99 -10.74
CA GLY A 56 17.09 -14.55 -9.56
C GLY A 56 17.97 -13.27 -9.58
N GLY A 57 18.28 -12.65 -10.72
CA GLY A 57 19.17 -11.48 -10.74
C GLY A 57 18.44 -10.13 -10.74
N PHE A 58 17.76 -9.86 -11.85
CA PHE A 58 17.06 -8.59 -12.05
C PHE A 58 15.81 -8.45 -11.17
N PHE A 59 15.06 -9.54 -11.00
CA PHE A 59 13.83 -9.53 -10.20
C PHE A 59 14.09 -9.30 -8.72
N SER A 60 15.15 -9.85 -8.14
CA SER A 60 15.48 -9.62 -6.73
C SER A 60 15.82 -8.15 -6.44
N PHE A 61 16.50 -7.47 -7.38
CA PHE A 61 16.74 -6.03 -7.26
C PHE A 61 15.43 -5.23 -7.29
N VAL A 62 14.52 -5.55 -8.22
CA VAL A 62 13.20 -4.92 -8.32
C VAL A 62 12.36 -5.17 -7.07
N VAL A 63 12.39 -6.39 -6.51
CA VAL A 63 11.72 -6.75 -5.25
C VAL A 63 12.20 -5.87 -4.11
N VAL A 64 13.52 -5.69 -3.96
CA VAL A 64 14.10 -4.86 -2.89
C VAL A 64 13.70 -3.39 -3.07
N CYS A 65 13.80 -2.84 -4.28
CA CYS A 65 13.38 -1.47 -4.56
C CYS A 65 11.88 -1.26 -4.29
N TYR A 66 11.05 -2.22 -4.70
CA TYR A 66 9.62 -2.18 -4.45
C TYR A 66 9.29 -2.24 -2.95
N ALA A 67 9.94 -3.14 -2.21
CA ALA A 67 9.75 -3.29 -0.77
C ALA A 67 10.08 -1.98 -0.02
N LEU A 68 11.19 -1.32 -0.39
CA LEU A 68 11.57 -0.02 0.18
C LEU A 68 10.56 1.08 -0.15
N ALA A 69 10.11 1.15 -1.40
CA ALA A 69 9.12 2.14 -1.82
C ALA A 69 7.76 1.91 -1.15
N ALA A 70 7.35 0.65 -0.99
CA ALA A 70 6.10 0.23 -0.35
C ALA A 70 6.11 0.43 1.18
N LEU A 71 7.29 0.47 1.81
CA LEU A 71 7.46 0.67 3.24
C LEU A 71 6.93 2.05 3.68
N LEU A 72 7.23 3.11 2.91
CA LEU A 72 6.83 4.49 3.22
C LEU A 72 5.30 4.64 3.39
N PRO A 73 4.47 4.30 2.39
CA PRO A 73 3.03 4.32 2.53
C PRO A 73 2.51 3.25 3.52
N GLY A 74 3.19 2.10 3.66
CA GLY A 74 2.84 1.09 4.66
C GLY A 74 2.90 1.60 6.10
N VAL A 75 3.98 2.31 6.44
CA VAL A 75 4.14 2.96 7.76
C VAL A 75 3.10 4.06 7.94
N ALA A 76 2.91 4.92 6.93
CA ALA A 76 1.93 6.02 6.99
C ALA A 76 0.51 5.53 7.27
N VAL A 77 0.06 4.48 6.58
CA VAL A 77 -1.28 3.90 6.75
C VAL A 77 -1.40 3.20 8.12
N THR A 78 -0.35 2.51 8.57
CA THR A 78 -0.31 1.86 9.89
C THR A 78 -0.43 2.86 11.03
N VAL A 79 0.31 3.97 10.95
CA VAL A 79 0.25 5.06 11.95
C VAL A 79 -1.15 5.66 12.04
N ARG A 80 -1.83 5.87 10.90
CA ARG A 80 -3.22 6.37 10.87
C ARG A 80 -4.22 5.36 11.44
N LEU A 81 -4.02 4.06 11.21
CA LEU A 81 -4.85 3.00 11.80
C LEU A 81 -4.72 2.97 13.32
N VAL A 82 -3.49 2.95 13.83
CA VAL A 82 -3.22 2.94 15.27
C VAL A 82 -3.88 4.15 15.93
N ARG A 83 -3.75 5.34 15.35
CA ARG A 83 -4.46 6.55 15.84
C ARG A 83 -5.98 6.43 15.77
N GLY A 84 -6.53 5.86 14.70
CA GLY A 84 -7.96 5.61 14.58
C GLY A 84 -8.51 4.61 15.60
N VAL A 85 -7.70 3.65 16.03
CA VAL A 85 -8.05 2.62 17.02
C VAL A 85 -7.86 3.12 18.45
N PHE A 86 -6.70 3.72 18.78
CA PHE A 86 -6.35 4.18 20.13
C PHE A 86 -6.98 5.53 20.52
N GLY A 87 -7.42 6.36 19.57
CA GLY A 87 -8.15 7.61 19.86
C GLY A 87 -9.61 7.42 20.32
N ARG A 88 -9.95 6.22 20.80
CA ARG A 88 -11.24 5.87 21.42
C ARG A 88 -11.04 5.77 22.94
N GLY A 89 -10.84 6.92 23.58
CA GLY A 89 -10.79 7.09 25.03
C GLY A 89 -11.34 8.46 25.37
#